data_AF-A0A2P2JBG0-F1
#
_entry.id   AF-A0A2P2JBG0-F1
#
_cell.length_a   1.000
_cell.length_b   1.000
_cell.length_c   1.000
_cell.angle_alpha   90.00
_cell.angle_beta   90.00
_cell.angle_gamma   90.00
#
_symmetry.space_group_name_H-M   'P 1'
#
loop_
_entity.id
_entity.type
_entity.pdbx_description
1 polymer ?
#
loop_
_entity_poly.entity_id
_entity_poly.type
_entity_poly.pdbx_seq_one_letter_code
_entity_poly.pdbx_strand_id
1 'polypeptide(L)' 'MEVIWLPVYYPSQEEKDDPKLYANNVRQWMAHEGNLIVSDIGLAEKRIYHAALNGNSSLPSVIHQKDD' A
#
# COMPACT_ATOMS: atom_id res chain seq x y z
N MET A 1 -0.73 -19.85 -9.77
CA MET A 1 -0.73 -18.43 -9.37
C MET A 1 -0.07 -17.69 -10.50
N GLU A 2 -0.79 -16.81 -11.19
CA GLU A 2 -0.23 -16.03 -12.29
C GLU A 2 0.42 -14.77 -11.72
N VAL A 3 1.61 -14.43 -12.20
CA VAL A 3 2.35 -13.24 -11.80
C VAL A 3 2.15 -12.18 -12.88
N ILE A 4 1.66 -11.01 -12.47
CA ILE A 4 1.55 -9.85 -13.35
C ILE A 4 2.81 -9.02 -13.15
N TRP A 5 3.57 -8.82 -14.22
CA TRP A 5 4.75 -7.97 -14.24
C TRP A 5 4.34 -6.57 -14.68
N LEU A 6 4.54 -5.59 -13.80
CA LEU A 6 4.39 -4.18 -14.17
C LEU A 6 5.67 -3.70 -14.89
N PRO A 7 5.60 -2.66 -15.72
CA PRO A 7 6.79 -2.05 -16.31
C PRO A 7 7.79 -1.52 -15.26
N VAL A 8 8.98 -1.11 -15.69
CA VAL A 8 9.97 -0.53 -14.77
C VAL A 8 9.64 0.94 -14.53
N TYR A 9 9.51 1.34 -13.26
CA TYR A 9 9.34 2.74 -12.87
C TYR A 9 10.69 3.47 -12.79
N TYR A 10 10.79 4.64 -13.41
CA TYR A 10 12.00 5.47 -13.40
C TYR A 10 11.75 6.80 -12.67
N PRO A 11 12.37 7.03 -11.49
CA PRO A 11 12.17 8.27 -10.76
C PRO A 11 12.85 9.46 -11.42
N SER A 12 12.19 10.61 -11.34
CA SER A 12 12.72 11.93 -11.64
C SER A 12 13.80 12.36 -10.62
N GLN A 13 14.48 13.48 -10.88
CA GLN A 13 15.46 14.00 -9.94
C GLN A 13 14.81 14.43 -8.61
N GLU A 14 13.66 15.10 -8.68
CA GLU A 14 12.90 15.54 -7.50
C GLU A 14 12.53 14.34 -6.59
N GLU A 15 12.10 13.23 -7.17
CA GLU A 15 11.80 12.00 -6.42
C GLU A 15 13.04 11.33 -5.82
N LYS A 16 14.20 11.47 -6.47
CA LYS A 16 15.46 10.99 -5.88
C LYS A 16 15.88 11.83 -4.67
N ASP A 17 15.47 13.09 -4.64
CA ASP A 17 15.76 14.03 -3.57
C ASP A 17 14.71 13.98 -2.43
N ASP A 18 13.45 13.58 -2.72
CA ASP A 18 12.37 13.36 -1.74
C ASP A 18 11.83 11.91 -1.74
N PRO A 19 12.17 11.09 -0.73
CA PRO A 19 11.70 9.70 -0.64
C PRO A 19 10.20 9.56 -0.38
N LYS A 20 9.54 10.55 0.26
CA LYS A 20 8.08 10.51 0.48
C LYS A 20 7.36 10.72 -0.84
N LEU A 21 7.84 11.65 -1.67
CA LEU A 21 7.33 11.87 -3.02
C LEU A 21 7.49 10.63 -3.90
N TYR A 22 8.68 10.01 -3.90
CA TYR A 22 8.92 8.77 -4.63
C TYR A 22 7.93 7.66 -4.25
N ALA A 23 7.77 7.40 -2.94
CA ALA A 23 6.86 6.37 -2.46
C ALA A 23 5.40 6.64 -2.88
N ASN A 24 4.97 7.90 -2.84
CA ASN A 24 3.63 8.28 -3.26
C ASN A 24 3.43 8.07 -4.76
N ASN A 25 4.38 8.48 -5.60
CA ASN A 25 4.27 8.35 -7.04
C ASN A 25 4.33 6.89 -7.49
N VAL A 26 5.22 6.08 -6.91
CA VAL A 26 5.28 4.63 -7.15
C VAL A 26 3.95 3.96 -6.79
N ARG A 27 3.34 4.33 -5.65
CA ARG A 27 2.02 3.82 -5.25
C ARG A 27 0.95 4.13 -6.29
N GLN A 28 0.88 5.38 -6.76
CA GLN A 28 -0.10 5.79 -7.77
C GLN A 28 0.14 5.10 -9.11
N TRP A 29 1.41 5.01 -9.52
CA TRP A 29 1.81 4.35 -10.75
C TRP A 29 1.45 2.86 -10.74
N MET A 30 1.73 2.14 -9.65
CA MET A 30 1.34 0.73 -9.51
C MET A 30 -0.18 0.55 -9.57
N ALA A 31 -0.94 1.47 -8.98
CA ALA A 31 -2.40 1.41 -9.03
C ALA A 31 -2.93 1.64 -10.45
N HIS A 32 -2.36 2.59 -11.18
CA HIS A 32 -2.70 2.86 -12.57
C HIS A 32 -2.39 1.65 -13.47
N GLU A 33 -1.14 1.17 -13.47
CA GLU A 33 -0.71 0.07 -14.34
C GLU A 33 -1.36 -1.27 -13.97
N GLY A 34 -1.65 -1.48 -12.68
CA GLY A 34 -2.33 -2.68 -12.19
C GLY A 34 -3.85 -2.62 -12.26
N ASN A 35 -4.43 -1.50 -12.71
CA ASN A 35 -5.88 -1.23 -12.66
C ASN A 35 -6.48 -1.49 -11.25
N LEU A 36 -5.82 -0.98 -10.22
CA LEU A 36 -6.17 -1.14 -8.81
C LEU A 36 -6.81 0.14 -8.26
N ILE A 37 -7.73 -0.03 -7.31
CA ILE A 37 -8.30 1.09 -6.55
C ILE A 37 -7.39 1.38 -5.34
N VAL A 38 -6.93 2.62 -5.23
CA VAL A 38 -6.16 3.08 -4.08
C VAL A 38 -7.08 3.24 -2.88
N SER A 39 -6.58 2.86 -1.70
CA SER A 39 -7.29 3.05 -0.44
C SER A 39 -6.43 3.81 0.55
N ASP A 40 -7.05 4.68 1.33
CA ASP A 40 -6.40 5.45 2.39
C ASP A 40 -6.20 4.61 3.66
N ILE A 41 -6.85 3.45 3.75
CA ILE A 41 -6.63 2.49 4.83
C ILE A 41 -5.38 1.63 4.56
N GLY A 42 -4.56 1.47 5.59
CA GLY A 42 -3.39 0.63 5.55
C GLY A 42 -3.69 -0.86 5.62
N LEU A 43 -2.63 -1.66 5.50
CA LEU A 43 -2.72 -3.11 5.60
C LEU A 43 -3.22 -3.57 6.98
N ALA A 44 -2.87 -2.86 8.05
CA ALA A 44 -3.27 -3.21 9.40
C ALA A 44 -4.79 -3.07 9.58
N GLU A 45 -5.34 -1.91 9.19
CA GLU A 45 -6.77 -1.62 9.23
C GLU A 45 -7.56 -2.60 8.35
N LYS A 46 -7.06 -2.86 7.13
CA LYS A 46 -7.65 -3.87 6.23
C LYS A 46 -7.72 -5.24 6.90
N ARG A 47 -6.66 -5.68 7.59
CA ARG A 47 -6.60 -6.98 8.27
C ARG A 47 -7.60 -7.05 9.43
N ILE A 48 -7.73 -5.98 10.20
CA ILE A 48 -8.71 -5.88 11.30
C ILE A 48 -10.13 -6.00 10.76
N TYR A 49 -10.47 -5.21 9.73
CA TYR A 49 -11.80 -5.24 9.10
C TYR A 49 -12.15 -6.64 8.59
N HIS A 50 -11.22 -7.29 7.89
CA HIS A 50 -11.44 -8.63 7.34
C HIS A 50 -11.53 -9.71 8.44
N ALA A 51 -10.78 -9.58 9.53
CA ALA A 51 -10.89 -10.49 10.68
C ALA A 51 -12.27 -10.38 11.36
N ALA A 52 -12.80 -9.15 11.48
CA ALA A 52 -14.12 -8.89 12.02
C ALA A 52 -15.24 -9.50 11.14
N LEU A 53 -15.15 -9.33 9.81
CA LEU A 53 -16.11 -9.93 8.88
C LEU A 53 -16.11 -11.47 8.93
N ASN A 54 -14.94 -12.08 9.12
CA ASN A 54 -14.80 -13.53 9.13
C ASN A 54 -15.07 -14.18 10.50
N GLY A 55 -15.44 -13.39 11.53
CA GLY A 55 -15.68 -13.89 12.89
C GLY A 55 -14.43 -14.44 13.59
N ASN A 56 -13.23 -14.13 13.08
CA ASN A 56 -11.97 -14.68 13.56
C ASN A 56 -11.23 -13.62 14.40
N SER A 57 -11.76 -13.34 15.59
CA SER A 57 -11.41 -12.21 16.48
C SER A 57 -10.03 -12.30 17.16
N SER A 58 -9.18 -13.26 16.80
CA SER A 58 -7.83 -13.39 17.35
C SER A 58 -6.92 -12.31 16.74
N LEU A 59 -7.00 -11.09 17.28
CA LEU A 59 -6.25 -9.91 16.82
C LEU A 59 -4.73 -10.12 17.02
N PRO A 60 -3.90 -9.99 15.98
CA PRO A 60 -2.48 -9.69 16.18
C PRO A 60 -2.40 -8.23 16.62
N SER A 61 -1.97 -8.00 17.86
CA SER A 61 -1.73 -6.66 18.42
C SER A 61 -0.54 -6.01 17.71
N VAL A 62 -0.75 -5.41 16.54
CA VAL A 62 0.24 -4.49 15.94
C VAL A 62 -0.49 -3.22 15.58
N ILE A 63 -0.81 -2.45 16.63
CA ILE A 63 -1.10 -1.02 16.53
C ILE A 63 0.26 -0.38 16.20
N HIS A 64 0.56 -0.19 14.92
CA HIS A 64 1.67 0.68 14.52
C HIS A 64 1.11 2.10 14.47
N GLN A 65 1.40 2.91 15.49
CA GLN A 65 1.15 4.34 15.43
C GLN A 65 2.04 4.89 14.30
N LYS A 66 1.43 5.41 13.25
CA LYS A 66 2.13 6.29 12.31
C LYS A 66 2.21 7.64 12.99
N ASP A 67 3.41 8.01 13.45
CA ASP A 67 3.69 9.39 13.81
C ASP A 67 3.70 10.24 12.52
N ASP A 68 3.02 11.40 12.58
CA ASP A 68 2.80 12.35 11.48
C ASP A 68 4.11 12.98 10.92
#